data_AF-A0A9W6WMQ3-F1
#
_entry.id   AF-A0A9W6WMQ3-F1
#
_cell.length_a   1.000
_cell.length_b   1.000
_cell.length_c   1.000
_cell.angle_alpha   90.00
_cell.angle_beta   90.00
_cell.angle_gamma   90.00
#
_symmetry.space_group_name_H-M   'P 1'
#
loop_
_entity.id
_entity.type
_entity.pdbx_description
1 polymer ?
#
loop_
_entity_poly.entity_id
_entity_poly.type
_entity_poly.pdbx_seq_one_letter_code
_entity_poly.pdbx_strand_id
1 'polypeptide(L)'
;MKIPSFNLGKKYKMSDVESWIKEGKYGSFFHFHSSLGFGKQRSDYGRLKQQIDQVPVFGFNSGRYDINLIKSDLFAIIGTDNIKSVIKNPSCMCIATSKMKMLDISNYVPAGTSYDDYLTTYLGECKCDDKIRCVCGLS
;
A
#
# COMPACT_ATOMS: atom_id res chain seq x y z
N MET A 1 17.10 1.13 27.78
CA MET A 1 16.51 2.06 26.80
C MET A 1 17.13 3.43 27.04
N LYS A 2 17.92 3.96 26.10
CA LYS A 2 18.45 5.34 26.20
C LYS A 2 17.47 6.23 25.44
N ILE A 3 16.67 7.01 26.16
CA ILE A 3 15.87 8.09 25.57
C ILE A 3 16.73 9.35 25.73
N PRO A 4 17.07 10.07 24.65
CA PRO A 4 17.78 11.35 24.78
C PRO A 4 16.99 12.28 25.71
N SER A 5 17.65 12.86 26.71
CA SER A 5 17.09 13.83 27.67
C SER A 5 16.17 13.30 28.78
N PHE A 6 15.99 11.98 28.95
CA PHE A 6 15.11 11.44 30.00
C PHE A 6 15.80 10.38 30.88
N ASN A 7 15.39 10.32 32.15
CA ASN A 7 16.00 9.47 33.18
C ASN A 7 16.01 7.98 32.77
N LEU A 8 17.22 7.40 32.79
CA LEU A 8 17.44 5.97 32.60
C LEU A 8 16.85 5.20 33.80
N GLY A 9 16.04 4.17 33.54
CA GLY A 9 15.44 3.30 34.57
C GLY A 9 13.96 3.58 34.88
N LYS A 10 13.38 4.65 34.35
CA LYS A 10 11.93 4.91 34.46
C LYS A 10 11.17 4.13 33.37
N LYS A 11 10.06 3.48 33.76
CA LYS A 11 9.07 2.96 32.81
C LYS A 11 8.19 4.12 32.36
N TYR A 12 8.16 4.35 31.05
CA TYR A 12 7.28 5.33 30.43
C TYR A 12 6.08 4.61 29.82
N LYS A 13 4.90 5.24 29.91
CA LYS A 13 3.64 4.78 29.30
C LYS A 13 3.43 5.46 27.94
N MET A 14 2.49 4.95 27.15
CA MET A 14 2.14 5.55 25.86
C MET A 14 1.65 7.00 26.01
N SER A 15 0.95 7.31 27.11
CA SER A 15 0.51 8.67 27.45
C SER A 15 1.65 9.67 27.55
N ASP A 16 2.83 9.23 28.02
CA ASP A 16 4.01 10.09 28.13
C ASP A 16 4.52 10.46 26.72
N VAL A 17 4.53 9.48 25.81
CA VAL A 17 4.95 9.67 24.42
C VAL A 17 3.99 10.60 23.68
N GLU A 18 2.68 10.42 23.88
CA GLU A 18 1.66 11.33 23.32
C GLU A 18 1.81 12.76 23.81
N SER A 19 2.11 12.96 25.11
CA SER A 19 2.40 14.29 25.65
C SER A 19 3.61 14.90 24.97
N TRP A 20 4.70 14.14 24.79
CA TRP A 20 5.90 14.64 24.12
C TRP A 20 5.67 15.00 22.65
N ILE A 21 4.75 14.29 21.98
CA ILE A 21 4.36 14.64 20.60
C ILE A 21 3.55 15.93 20.59
N LYS A 22 2.59 16.09 21.50
CA LYS A 22 1.80 17.32 21.64
C LYS A 22 2.67 18.53 22.00
N GLU A 23 3.69 18.31 22.82
CA GLU A 23 4.70 19.32 23.20
C GLU A 23 5.69 19.64 22.07
N GLY A 24 5.62 18.94 20.93
CA GLY A 24 6.50 19.16 19.79
C GLY A 24 7.93 18.62 19.97
N LYS A 25 8.24 17.94 21.08
CA LYS A 25 9.54 17.28 21.29
C LYS A 25 9.80 16.19 20.25
N TYR A 26 8.73 15.55 19.78
CA TYR A 26 8.79 14.64 18.65
C TYR A 26 7.66 14.94 17.68
N GLY A 27 7.94 14.98 16.36
CA GLY A 27 6.90 15.24 15.36
C GLY A 27 5.87 14.11 15.20
N SER A 28 6.17 12.92 15.73
CA SER A 28 5.27 11.77 15.76
C SER A 28 5.82 10.69 16.69
N PHE A 29 5.00 9.67 16.95
CA PHE A 29 5.45 8.45 17.62
C PHE A 29 6.67 7.83 16.91
N PHE A 30 6.75 7.97 15.59
CA PHE A 30 7.87 7.46 14.78
C PHE A 30 9.16 8.23 15.02
N HIS A 31 9.09 9.56 15.11
CA HIS A 31 10.25 10.38 15.46
C HIS A 31 10.78 10.00 16.84
N PHE A 32 9.90 9.81 17.82
CA PHE A 32 10.26 9.28 19.15
C PHE A 32 10.93 7.90 19.04
N HIS A 33 10.28 6.94 18.41
CA HIS A 33 10.79 5.56 18.31
C HIS A 33 12.16 5.49 17.60
N SER A 34 12.37 6.30 16.55
CA SER A 34 13.65 6.37 15.83
C SER A 34 14.80 6.95 16.66
N SER A 35 14.48 7.82 17.64
CA SER A 35 15.47 8.42 18.54
C SER A 35 15.97 7.45 19.62
N LEU A 36 15.24 6.34 19.84
CA LEU A 36 15.64 5.28 20.74
C LEU A 36 16.78 4.50 20.10
N GLY A 37 18.01 4.77 20.55
CA GLY A 37 19.24 4.14 20.05
C GLY A 37 19.30 2.63 20.33
N PHE A 38 18.50 1.82 19.64
CA PHE A 38 18.68 0.38 19.57
C PHE A 38 19.87 0.13 18.63
N GLY A 39 20.97 -0.37 19.19
CA GLY A 39 22.27 -0.58 18.52
C GLY A 39 22.31 -1.63 17.40
N LYS A 40 21.17 -1.93 16.76
CA LYS A 40 21.11 -2.64 15.47
C LYS A 40 20.05 -1.94 14.65
N GLN A 41 20.40 -1.62 13.41
CA GLN A 41 19.59 -1.01 12.34
C GLN A 41 18.41 -1.95 11.95
N ARG A 42 17.54 -2.32 12.90
CA ARG A 42 16.69 -3.52 12.82
C ARG A 42 15.30 -3.28 12.26
N SER A 43 14.90 -2.02 12.06
CA SER A 43 13.63 -1.74 11.42
C SER A 43 13.84 -0.65 10.40
N ASP A 44 13.86 -1.01 9.12
CA ASP A 44 13.61 -0.09 8.02
C ASP A 44 12.12 0.32 8.05
N TYR A 45 11.72 0.91 9.17
CA TYR A 45 10.34 1.26 9.48
C TYR A 45 9.86 2.36 8.52
N GLY A 46 10.77 3.23 8.06
CA GLY A 46 10.50 4.20 7.02
C GLY A 46 10.00 3.52 5.74
N ARG A 47 10.70 2.45 5.30
CA ARG A 47 10.27 1.65 4.15
C ARG A 47 8.98 0.90 4.42
N LEU A 48 8.78 0.34 5.62
CA LEU A 48 7.52 -0.32 6.00
C LEU A 48 6.34 0.67 5.94
N LYS A 49 6.47 1.83 6.58
CA LYS A 49 5.47 2.90 6.56
C LYS A 49 5.16 3.33 5.13
N GLN A 50 6.19 3.50 4.30
CA GLN A 50 6.00 3.81 2.89
C GLN A 50 5.21 2.73 2.14
N GLN A 51 5.43 1.44 2.42
CA GLN A 51 4.64 0.37 1.79
C GLN A 51 3.18 0.36 2.23
N ILE A 52 2.90 0.74 3.49
CA ILE A 52 1.55 0.77 4.08
C ILE A 52 0.78 2.02 3.66
N ASP A 53 1.45 3.17 3.56
CA ASP A 53 0.84 4.45 3.18
C ASP A 53 0.49 4.55 1.69
N GLN A 54 1.02 3.65 0.85
CA GLN A 54 0.71 3.63 -0.58
C GLN A 54 -0.74 3.21 -0.81
N VAL A 55 -1.48 4.00 -1.57
CA VAL A 55 -2.83 3.64 -2.02
C VAL A 55 -2.74 2.53 -3.07
N PRO A 56 -3.29 1.33 -2.82
CA PRO A 56 -3.32 0.27 -3.81
C PRO A 56 -4.38 0.58 -4.87
N VAL A 57 -4.02 0.41 -6.14
CA VAL A 57 -4.93 0.47 -7.29
C VAL A 57 -4.90 -0.89 -7.96
N PHE A 58 -6.01 -1.61 -7.92
CA PHE A 58 -6.08 -2.96 -8.47
C PHE A 58 -6.69 -2.95 -9.87
N GLY A 59 -6.07 -3.69 -10.78
CA GLY A 59 -6.66 -4.08 -12.05
C GLY A 59 -6.62 -5.60 -12.19
N PHE A 60 -7.55 -6.17 -12.96
CA PHE A 60 -7.61 -7.61 -13.20
C PHE A 60 -7.04 -7.94 -14.59
N ASN A 61 -5.91 -8.66 -14.64
CA ASN A 61 -5.17 -8.94 -15.86
C ASN A 61 -4.70 -7.65 -16.58
N SER A 62 -4.49 -6.59 -15.79
CA SER A 62 -4.17 -5.25 -16.27
C SER A 62 -2.78 -5.15 -16.87
N GLY A 63 -1.84 -6.01 -16.45
CA GLY A 63 -0.53 -6.11 -17.06
C GLY A 63 -0.58 -6.50 -18.55
N ARG A 64 -1.61 -7.25 -18.94
CA ARG A 64 -1.80 -7.71 -20.32
C ARG A 64 -2.63 -6.74 -21.14
N TYR A 65 -3.69 -6.17 -20.56
CA TYR A 65 -4.64 -5.33 -21.28
C TYR A 65 -4.45 -3.84 -20.96
N ASP A 66 -4.88 -3.39 -19.78
CA ASP A 66 -4.98 -1.96 -19.44
C ASP A 66 -3.63 -1.24 -19.52
N ILE A 67 -2.60 -1.75 -18.85
CA ILE A 67 -1.29 -1.10 -18.76
C ILE A 67 -0.65 -0.99 -20.14
N ASN A 68 -0.85 -1.98 -21.03
CA ASN A 68 -0.30 -1.90 -22.38
C ASN A 68 -0.95 -0.78 -23.21
N LEU A 69 -2.23 -0.51 -22.96
CA LEU A 69 -2.98 0.55 -23.61
C LEU A 69 -2.60 1.94 -23.05
N ILE A 70 -2.52 2.08 -21.73
CA ILE A 70 -2.43 3.40 -21.09
C ILE A 70 -1.01 3.81 -20.66
N LYS A 71 -0.01 2.93 -20.75
CA LYS A 71 1.34 3.19 -20.19
C LYS A 71 1.98 4.48 -20.68
N SER A 72 1.81 4.86 -21.94
CA SER A 72 2.40 6.11 -22.47
C SER A 72 1.89 7.32 -21.72
N ASP A 73 0.57 7.41 -21.61
CA ASP A 73 -0.12 8.54 -20.98
C ASP A 73 0.07 8.50 -19.47
N LEU A 74 0.03 7.30 -18.89
CA LEU A 74 0.31 7.08 -17.47
C LEU A 74 1.70 7.58 -17.09
N PHE A 75 2.74 7.23 -17.86
CA PHE A 75 4.10 7.70 -17.59
C PHE A 75 4.28 9.19 -17.89
N ALA A 76 3.57 9.75 -18.87
CA ALA A 76 3.58 11.18 -19.14
C ALA A 76 2.97 12.00 -18.00
N ILE A 77 1.87 11.52 -17.40
CA ILE A 77 1.18 12.21 -16.30
C ILE A 77 1.92 12.02 -14.97
N ILE A 78 2.33 10.79 -14.65
CA ILE A 78 3.04 10.51 -13.39
C ILE A 78 4.44 11.13 -13.43
N GLY A 79 5.09 11.15 -14.59
CA GLY A 79 6.50 11.50 -14.73
C GLY A 79 7.41 10.35 -14.25
N THR A 80 8.41 10.00 -15.06
CA THR A 80 9.29 8.87 -14.80
C THR A 80 10.06 8.99 -13.48
N ASP A 81 10.37 10.21 -13.05
CA ASP A 81 11.12 10.47 -11.80
C ASP A 81 10.31 10.14 -10.53
N ASN A 82 8.99 10.09 -10.64
CA ASN A 82 8.10 9.76 -9.52
C ASN A 82 7.90 8.24 -9.36
N ILE A 83 8.34 7.45 -10.33
CA ILE A 83 8.29 5.99 -10.29
C ILE A 83 9.38 5.48 -9.34
N LYS A 84 8.96 4.76 -8.30
CA LYS A 84 9.87 4.10 -7.35
C LYS A 84 10.29 2.72 -7.81
N SER A 85 9.36 1.97 -8.41
CA SER A 85 9.68 0.66 -8.98
C SER A 85 8.62 0.21 -9.98
N VAL A 86 9.05 -0.64 -10.92
CA VAL A 86 8.17 -1.38 -11.84
C VAL A 86 8.59 -2.84 -11.79
N ILE A 87 7.63 -3.74 -11.57
CA ILE A 87 7.86 -5.20 -11.56
C ILE A 87 7.18 -5.78 -12.80
N LYS A 88 7.93 -6.58 -13.56
CA LYS A 88 7.48 -7.17 -14.82
C LYS A 88 7.82 -8.65 -14.88
N ASN A 89 6.86 -9.51 -15.19
CA ASN A 89 7.07 -10.94 -15.41
C ASN A 89 5.84 -11.63 -16.06
N PRO A 90 5.83 -11.93 -17.38
CA PRO A 90 6.41 -11.17 -18.49
C PRO A 90 5.65 -9.85 -18.77
N SER A 91 4.42 -9.70 -18.27
CA SER A 91 3.62 -8.47 -18.28
C SER A 91 3.90 -7.60 -17.04
N CYS A 92 3.42 -6.35 -17.04
CA CYS A 92 3.60 -5.47 -15.89
C CYS A 92 2.71 -5.92 -14.72
N MET A 93 3.33 -6.36 -13.62
CA MET A 93 2.62 -6.81 -12.43
C MET A 93 2.36 -5.67 -11.45
N CYS A 94 3.28 -4.70 -11.41
CA CYS A 94 3.25 -3.62 -10.44
C CYS A 94 3.95 -2.36 -10.96
N ILE A 95 3.33 -1.21 -10.73
CA ILE A 95 3.91 0.13 -10.90
C ILE A 95 3.75 0.88 -9.57
N ALA A 96 4.85 1.21 -8.90
CA ALA A 96 4.84 1.87 -7.61
C ALA A 96 5.41 3.29 -7.68
N THR A 97 4.71 4.23 -7.05
CA THR A 97 5.18 5.59 -6.76
C THR A 97 5.36 5.76 -5.25
N SER A 98 5.69 6.94 -4.75
CA SER A 98 5.71 7.19 -3.30
C SER A 98 4.31 7.14 -2.65
N LYS A 99 3.24 7.35 -3.43
CA LYS A 99 1.87 7.50 -2.92
C LYS A 99 0.92 6.39 -3.35
N MET A 100 1.25 5.64 -4.40
CA MET A 100 0.34 4.69 -5.02
C MET A 100 1.10 3.43 -5.44
N LYS A 101 0.40 2.30 -5.47
CA LYS A 101 0.86 1.07 -6.11
C LYS A 101 -0.23 0.50 -7.00
N MET A 102 -0.02 0.57 -8.32
CA MET A 102 -0.87 -0.14 -9.28
C MET A 102 -0.47 -1.60 -9.30
N LEU A 103 -1.43 -2.51 -9.13
CA LEU A 103 -1.23 -3.95 -9.03
C LEU A 103 -2.15 -4.69 -9.98
N ASP A 104 -1.60 -5.66 -10.68
CA ASP A 104 -2.39 -6.65 -11.40
C ASP A 104 -2.74 -7.81 -10.45
N ILE A 105 -3.99 -7.82 -9.97
CA ILE A 105 -4.47 -8.77 -8.96
C ILE A 105 -4.48 -10.21 -9.48
N SER A 106 -4.47 -10.43 -10.81
CA SER A 106 -4.43 -11.77 -11.40
C SER A 106 -3.17 -12.56 -11.00
N ASN A 107 -2.10 -11.88 -10.58
CA ASN A 107 -0.87 -12.50 -10.10
C ASN A 107 -0.91 -12.92 -8.62
N TYR A 108 -1.97 -12.54 -7.91
CA TYR A 108 -2.14 -12.77 -6.46
C TYR A 108 -3.34 -13.66 -6.14
N VAL A 109 -4.11 -14.02 -7.16
CA VAL A 109 -5.21 -14.99 -7.07
C VAL A 109 -4.76 -16.35 -7.62
N PRO A 110 -5.45 -17.45 -7.29
CA PRO A 110 -5.16 -18.75 -7.87
C PRO A 110 -5.15 -18.74 -9.41
N ALA A 111 -4.30 -19.58 -10.00
CA ALA A 111 -4.26 -19.72 -11.44
C ALA A 111 -5.62 -20.19 -11.97
N GLY A 112 -6.10 -19.57 -13.05
CA GLY A 112 -7.39 -19.90 -13.66
C GLY A 112 -8.59 -19.17 -13.04
N THR A 113 -8.41 -18.38 -11.98
CA THR A 113 -9.47 -17.48 -11.49
C THR A 113 -9.89 -16.54 -12.61
N SER A 114 -11.18 -16.55 -12.95
CA SER A 114 -11.78 -15.61 -13.89
C SER A 114 -12.12 -14.28 -13.20
N TYR A 115 -12.42 -13.25 -13.99
CA TYR A 115 -12.90 -11.99 -13.43
C TYR A 115 -14.23 -12.16 -12.69
N ASP A 116 -15.11 -13.04 -13.20
CA ASP A 116 -16.40 -13.37 -12.57
C ASP A 116 -16.20 -14.03 -11.20
N ASP A 117 -15.28 -15.01 -11.10
CA ASP A 117 -14.93 -15.66 -9.82
C ASP A 117 -14.37 -14.66 -8.81
N TYR A 118 -13.50 -13.75 -9.28
CA TYR A 118 -12.91 -12.70 -8.46
C TYR A 118 -14.00 -11.76 -7.91
N LEU A 119 -14.87 -11.24 -8.76
CA LEU A 119 -15.94 -10.33 -8.34
C LEU A 119 -16.93 -11.01 -7.40
N THR A 120 -17.36 -12.23 -7.72
CA THR A 120 -18.31 -13.01 -6.94
C THR A 120 -17.83 -13.23 -5.50
N THR A 121 -16.51 -13.35 -5.29
CA THR A 121 -15.92 -13.49 -3.96
C THR A 121 -16.19 -12.28 -3.05
N TYR A 122 -16.25 -11.07 -3.60
CA TYR A 122 -16.40 -9.83 -2.82
C TYR A 122 -17.83 -9.27 -2.86
N LEU A 123 -18.50 -9.41 -3.99
CA LEU A 123 -19.81 -8.83 -4.27
C LEU A 123 -20.94 -9.86 -4.10
N GLY A 124 -20.61 -11.15 -4.09
CA GLY A 124 -21.59 -12.24 -4.18
C GLY A 124 -22.03 -12.48 -5.63
N GLU A 125 -22.79 -13.55 -5.84
CA GLU A 125 -23.30 -13.89 -7.16
C GLU A 125 -24.38 -12.90 -7.62
N CYS A 126 -24.28 -12.50 -8.89
CA CYS A 126 -25.33 -11.75 -9.55
C CYS A 126 -26.60 -12.63 -9.62
N LYS A 127 -27.69 -12.17 -8.98
CA LYS A 127 -28.99 -12.87 -8.96
C LYS A 127 -29.88 -12.51 -10.16
N CYS A 128 -29.32 -11.80 -11.13
CA CYS A 128 -30.08 -11.25 -12.24
C CYS A 128 -30.07 -12.28 -13.40
N ASP A 129 -31.26 -12.72 -13.85
CA ASP A 129 -31.46 -13.92 -14.69
C ASP A 129 -30.71 -13.92 -16.02
N ASP A 130 -30.52 -12.75 -16.64
CA ASP A 130 -29.94 -12.63 -17.98
C ASP A 130 -28.48 -12.17 -17.98
N LYS A 131 -27.89 -11.80 -16.83
CA LYS A 131 -26.57 -11.15 -16.68
C LYS A 131 -26.31 -9.95 -17.64
N ILE A 132 -27.29 -9.52 -18.45
CA ILE A 132 -27.19 -8.45 -19.43
C ILE A 132 -27.60 -7.12 -18.78
N ARG A 133 -28.53 -7.15 -17.81
CA ARG A 133 -28.93 -5.98 -17.02
C ARG A 133 -28.82 -6.28 -15.53
N CYS A 134 -27.76 -5.79 -14.90
CA CYS A 134 -27.62 -5.85 -13.44
C CYS A 134 -28.54 -4.83 -12.77
N VAL A 135 -29.62 -5.31 -12.15
CA VAL A 135 -30.46 -4.51 -11.22
C VAL A 135 -30.04 -4.68 -9.76
N CYS A 136 -29.05 -5.53 -9.53
CA CYS A 136 -28.69 -6.02 -8.21
C CYS A 136 -27.82 -5.02 -7.41
N GLY A 137 -27.48 -3.85 -7.98
CA GLY A 137 -26.76 -2.75 -7.30
C GLY A 137 -25.30 -3.06 -6.93
N LEU A 138 -24.82 -4.25 -7.29
CA LEU A 138 -23.44 -4.67 -7.20
C LEU A 138 -22.72 -4.08 -8.42
N SER A 139 -22.21 -2.86 -8.24
CA SER A 139 -21.31 -2.19 -9.20
C SER A 139 -19.91 -2.74 -9.11
#